data_AF-S6V738-F1
#
_entry.id   AF-S6V738-F1
#
_cell.length_a   1.000
_cell.length_b   1.000
_cell.length_c   1.000
_cell.angle_alpha   90.00
_cell.angle_beta   90.00
_cell.angle_gamma   90.00
#
_symmetry.space_group_name_H-M   'P 1'
#
loop_
_entity.id
_entity.type
_entity.pdbx_description
1 polymer ?
#
loop_
_entity_poly.entity_id
_entity_poly.type
_entity_poly.pdbx_seq_one_letter_code
_entity_poly.pdbx_strand_id
1 'polypeptide(L)'
;MANSGPMQLADIVRYPAVFPGSNTFTHHIVSGLCEAEGLKPNIAMSTNYMETIKMMVSIGLAWSVLPRTMLDEQVARIPLPGVQLNRQLGYILHTERTLSNAARAFMKLLDAQTQ
;
A
#
# COMPACT_ATOMS: atom_id res chain seq x y z
N MET A 1 1.38 -4.52 -18.92
CA MET A 1 1.76 -5.24 -17.68
C MET A 1 0.68 -6.20 -17.22
N ALA A 2 -0.52 -5.73 -16.85
CA ALA A 2 -1.55 -6.59 -16.24
C ALA A 2 -2.08 -7.73 -17.15
N ASN A 3 -1.87 -7.66 -18.48
CA ASN A 3 -2.36 -8.65 -19.44
C ASN A 3 -1.31 -9.71 -19.84
N SER A 4 -0.15 -9.77 -19.16
CA SER A 4 1.01 -10.56 -19.60
C SER A 4 1.09 -11.97 -18.97
N GLY A 5 0.01 -12.45 -18.32
CA GLY A 5 0.02 -13.68 -17.53
C GLY A 5 0.50 -13.46 -16.08
N PRO A 6 0.64 -14.53 -15.28
CA PRO A 6 1.15 -14.43 -13.91
C PRO A 6 2.60 -13.93 -13.91
N MET A 7 2.86 -12.86 -13.16
CA MET A 7 4.19 -12.25 -13.03
C MET A 7 4.74 -12.45 -11.62
N GLN A 8 6.07 -12.44 -11.50
CA GLN A 8 6.76 -12.43 -10.21
C GLN A 8 7.15 -10.99 -9.83
N LEU A 9 7.46 -10.78 -8.54
CA LEU A 9 7.90 -9.47 -8.05
C LEU A 9 9.14 -8.97 -8.81
N ALA A 10 10.08 -9.88 -9.10
CA ALA A 10 11.30 -9.61 -9.88
C ALA A 10 11.05 -9.09 -11.30
N ASP A 11 9.90 -9.41 -11.91
CA ASP A 11 9.54 -8.93 -13.24
C ASP A 11 9.08 -7.48 -13.18
N ILE A 12 8.30 -7.12 -12.15
CA ILE A 12 7.67 -5.79 -12.06
C ILE A 12 8.61 -4.72 -11.54
N VAL A 13 9.52 -5.06 -10.61
CA VAL A 13 10.44 -4.09 -9.98
C VAL A 13 11.39 -3.39 -10.97
N ARG A 14 11.59 -3.98 -12.15
CA ARG A 14 12.41 -3.42 -13.23
C ARG A 14 11.75 -2.24 -13.93
N TYR A 15 10.43 -2.16 -13.86
CA TYR A 15 9.68 -1.10 -14.49
C TYR A 15 9.51 0.11 -13.56
N PRO A 16 9.32 1.32 -14.12
CA PRO A 16 9.10 2.52 -13.33
C PRO A 16 7.93 2.36 -12.35
N ALA A 17 8.18 2.74 -11.11
CA ALA A 17 7.21 2.75 -10.03
C ALA A 17 6.93 4.18 -9.56
N VAL A 18 5.67 4.47 -9.22
CA VAL A 18 5.27 5.67 -8.50
C VAL A 18 4.69 5.26 -7.15
N PHE A 19 5.38 5.56 -6.05
CA PHE A 19 4.96 5.14 -4.72
C PHE A 19 4.49 6.30 -3.85
N PRO A 20 3.74 6.01 -2.78
CA PRO A 20 3.64 6.91 -1.64
C PRO A 20 5.02 7.35 -1.16
N GLY A 21 5.09 8.53 -0.53
CA GLY A 21 6.33 9.08 0.02
C GLY A 21 7.03 8.11 0.95
N SER A 22 8.36 8.21 1.02
CA SER A 22 9.22 7.31 1.79
C SER A 22 8.98 7.32 3.30
N ASN A 23 8.22 8.29 3.81
CA ASN A 23 7.81 8.39 5.21
C ASN A 23 6.48 7.69 5.52
N THR A 24 5.90 6.96 4.55
CA THR A 24 4.61 6.30 4.71
C THR A 24 4.76 4.81 4.97
N PHE A 25 3.83 4.26 5.75
CA PHE A 25 3.78 2.81 6.01
C PHE A 25 3.70 1.98 4.72
N THR A 26 2.89 2.40 3.74
CA THR A 26 2.75 1.68 2.47
C THR A 26 4.08 1.58 1.74
N HIS A 27 4.85 2.67 1.69
CA HIS A 27 6.18 2.66 1.08
C HIS A 27 7.08 1.63 1.78
N HIS A 28 7.17 1.67 3.11
CA HIS A 28 8.01 0.73 3.86
C HIS A 28 7.60 -0.73 3.69
N ILE A 29 6.29 -1.01 3.62
CA ILE A 29 5.79 -2.38 3.41
C ILE A 29 6.25 -2.93 2.05
N VAL A 30 6.12 -2.13 0.98
CA VAL A 30 6.46 -2.57 -0.38
C VAL A 30 7.98 -2.64 -0.58
N SER A 31 8.72 -1.65 -0.07
CA SER A 31 10.18 -1.65 -0.11
C SER A 31 10.74 -2.84 0.69
N GLY A 32 10.21 -3.11 1.89
CA GLY A 32 10.63 -4.25 2.71
C GLY A 32 10.33 -5.60 2.06
N LEU A 33 9.20 -5.74 1.35
CA LEU A 33 8.91 -6.93 0.55
C LEU A 33 9.97 -7.12 -0.57
N CYS A 34 10.28 -6.06 -1.31
CA CYS A 34 11.29 -6.13 -2.37
C CYS A 34 12.67 -6.48 -1.80
N GLU A 35 13.06 -5.81 -0.70
CA GLU A 35 14.35 -6.03 -0.04
C GLU A 35 14.50 -7.46 0.49
N ALA A 36 13.43 -8.05 1.04
CA ALA A 36 13.43 -9.44 1.50
C ALA A 36 13.71 -10.45 0.36
N GLU A 37 13.39 -10.09 -0.89
CA GLU A 37 13.70 -10.87 -2.09
C GLU A 37 15.01 -10.42 -2.77
N GLY A 38 15.78 -9.50 -2.15
CA GLY A 38 17.02 -8.95 -2.72
C GLY A 38 16.78 -8.02 -3.91
N LEU A 39 15.57 -7.49 -4.06
CA LEU A 39 15.14 -6.63 -5.16
C LEU A 39 15.12 -5.16 -4.72
N LYS A 40 15.31 -4.25 -5.68
CA LYS A 40 15.11 -2.81 -5.49
C LYS A 40 14.14 -2.28 -6.54
N PRO A 41 12.99 -1.72 -6.15
CA PRO A 41 12.05 -1.15 -7.09
C PRO A 41 12.66 0.10 -7.76
N ASN A 42 12.46 0.24 -9.06
CA ASN A 42 12.80 1.45 -9.81
C ASN A 42 11.77 2.57 -9.53
N ILE A 43 11.90 3.25 -8.39
CA ILE A 43 10.99 4.33 -8.00
C ILE A 43 11.33 5.60 -8.80
N ALA A 44 10.57 5.85 -9.86
CA ALA A 44 10.76 7.02 -10.72
C ALA A 44 10.25 8.32 -10.06
N MET A 45 9.25 8.22 -9.19
CA MET A 45 8.71 9.35 -8.43
C MET A 45 7.99 8.91 -7.16
N SER A 46 7.76 9.86 -6.25
CA SER A 46 6.96 9.61 -5.05
C SER A 46 6.07 10.80 -4.69
N THR A 47 4.84 10.52 -4.27
CA THR A 47 3.86 11.53 -3.87
C THR A 47 2.84 10.93 -2.90
N ASN A 48 2.27 11.72 -1.99
CA ASN A 48 1.25 11.25 -1.03
C ASN A 48 -0.19 11.46 -1.52
N TYR A 49 -0.36 12.01 -2.74
CA TYR A 49 -1.67 12.20 -3.35
C TYR A 49 -2.08 10.95 -4.13
N MET A 50 -2.87 10.07 -3.49
CA MET A 50 -3.21 8.75 -4.03
C MET A 50 -3.91 8.82 -5.39
N GLU A 51 -4.74 9.84 -5.64
CA GLU A 51 -5.35 10.06 -6.96
C GLU A 51 -4.33 10.40 -8.05
N THR A 52 -3.27 11.14 -7.72
CA THR A 52 -2.17 11.42 -8.65
C THR A 52 -1.42 10.13 -9.00
N ILE A 53 -1.18 9.28 -7.99
CA ILE A 53 -0.59 7.95 -8.22
C ILE A 53 -1.48 7.13 -9.14
N LYS A 54 -2.79 7.05 -8.86
CA LYS A 54 -3.75 6.32 -9.68
C LYS A 54 -3.80 6.83 -11.12
N MET A 55 -3.83 8.15 -11.31
CA MET A 55 -3.80 8.78 -12.63
C MET A 55 -2.55 8.39 -13.42
N MET A 56 -1.37 8.39 -12.80
CA MET A 56 -0.12 7.99 -13.48
C MET A 56 -0.12 6.51 -13.87
N VAL A 57 -0.71 5.66 -13.03
CA VAL A 57 -0.89 4.24 -13.33
C VAL A 57 -1.89 4.03 -14.47
N SER A 58 -3.02 4.75 -14.49
CA SER A 58 -4.06 4.57 -15.49
C SER A 58 -3.61 4.96 -16.91
N ILE A 59 -2.74 5.96 -17.02
CA ILE A 59 -2.13 6.35 -18.30
C ILE A 59 -0.89 5.51 -18.66
N GLY A 60 -0.53 4.53 -17.83
CA GLY A 60 0.54 3.57 -18.12
C GLY A 60 1.98 4.09 -17.94
N LEU A 61 2.18 5.20 -17.22
CA LEU A 61 3.53 5.74 -16.98
C LEU A 61 4.35 4.89 -16.01
N ALA A 62 3.70 4.29 -15.01
CA ALA A 62 4.36 3.54 -13.95
C ALA A 62 3.39 2.56 -13.29
N TRP A 63 3.91 1.57 -12.55
CA TRP A 63 3.12 0.74 -11.66
C TRP A 63 3.13 1.30 -10.23
N SER A 64 2.18 0.85 -9.40
CA SER A 64 2.10 1.29 -8.00
C SER A 64 1.41 0.26 -7.11
N VAL A 65 1.36 0.58 -5.82
CA VAL A 65 0.55 -0.09 -4.80
C VAL A 65 -0.52 0.87 -4.31
N LEU A 66 -1.78 0.51 -4.59
CA LEU A 66 -2.96 1.31 -4.27
C LEU A 66 -3.90 0.54 -3.33
N PRO A 67 -4.69 1.23 -2.49
CA PRO A 67 -5.80 0.62 -1.77
C PRO A 67 -6.76 -0.09 -2.72
N ARG A 68 -7.29 -1.25 -2.31
CA ARG A 68 -8.27 -2.01 -3.10
C ARG A 68 -9.53 -1.22 -3.43
N THR A 69 -9.90 -0.27 -2.55
CA THR A 69 -11.04 0.63 -2.74
C THR A 69 -10.88 1.58 -3.92
N MET A 70 -9.68 1.73 -4.47
CA MET A 70 -9.40 2.59 -5.62
C MET A 70 -9.36 1.84 -6.95
N LEU A 71 -9.52 0.50 -6.93
CA LEU A 71 -9.59 -0.32 -8.14
C LEU A 71 -10.88 0.00 -8.92
N ASP A 72 -10.72 0.32 -10.19
CA ASP A 72 -11.82 0.55 -11.13
C ASP A 72 -11.39 0.19 -12.57
N GLU A 73 -12.19 0.57 -13.57
CA GLU A 73 -11.92 0.28 -14.99
C GLU A 73 -10.65 0.93 -15.54
N GLN A 74 -10.10 1.95 -14.86
CA GLN A 74 -8.91 2.67 -15.31
C GLN A 74 -7.61 1.98 -14.90
N VAL A 75 -7.64 1.11 -13.89
CA VAL A 75 -6.46 0.44 -13.36
C VAL A 75 -6.71 -1.05 -13.17
N ALA A 76 -5.78 -1.87 -13.64
CA ALA A 76 -5.86 -3.31 -13.47
C ALA A 76 -4.91 -3.78 -12.36
N ARG A 77 -5.38 -4.74 -11.55
CA ARG A 77 -4.52 -5.41 -10.58
C ARG A 77 -3.47 -6.25 -11.32
N ILE A 78 -2.22 -6.17 -10.87
CA ILE A 78 -1.17 -7.09 -11.28
C ILE A 78 -1.24 -8.34 -10.38
N PRO A 79 -1.51 -9.55 -10.93
CA PRO A 79 -1.49 -10.77 -10.15
C PRO A 79 -0.03 -11.18 -9.85
N LEU A 80 0.33 -11.15 -8.58
CA LEU A 80 1.63 -11.61 -8.06
C LEU A 80 1.38 -12.80 -7.12
N PRO A 81 1.45 -14.04 -7.61
CA PRO A 81 1.29 -15.23 -6.77
C PRO A 81 2.29 -15.25 -5.62
N GLY A 82 1.87 -15.65 -4.42
CA GLY A 82 2.72 -15.71 -3.23
C GLY A 82 3.00 -14.37 -2.55
N VAL A 83 2.66 -13.24 -3.17
CA VAL A 83 2.85 -11.91 -2.58
C VAL A 83 1.56 -11.44 -1.89
N GLN A 84 1.65 -11.20 -0.58
CA GLN A 84 0.59 -10.53 0.18
C GLN A 84 1.14 -9.36 0.98
N LEU A 85 0.52 -8.19 0.80
CA LEU A 85 0.80 -7.00 1.59
C LEU A 85 -0.25 -6.92 2.69
N ASN A 86 0.17 -7.12 3.93
CA ASN A 86 -0.70 -7.01 5.10
C ASN A 86 -0.33 -5.76 5.89
N ARG A 87 -1.35 -5.08 6.43
CA ARG A 87 -1.18 -3.94 7.33
C ARG A 87 -1.84 -4.25 8.66
N GLN A 88 -1.07 -4.14 9.74
CA GLN A 88 -1.62 -4.14 11.08
C GLN A 88 -2.07 -2.71 11.43
N LEU A 89 -3.36 -2.54 11.69
CA LEU A 89 -3.94 -1.30 12.18
C LEU A 89 -4.00 -1.32 13.71
N GLY A 90 -3.94 -0.15 14.32
CA GLY A 90 -4.05 0.02 15.76
C GLY A 90 -4.32 1.48 16.14
N TYR A 91 -4.47 1.73 17.43
CA TYR A 91 -4.65 3.06 17.99
C TYR A 91 -3.48 3.43 18.92
N ILE A 92 -3.19 4.73 19.03
CA ILE A 92 -2.14 5.27 19.90
C ILE A 92 -2.81 6.02 21.06
N LEU A 93 -2.31 5.79 22.27
CA LEU A 93 -2.80 6.39 23.51
C LEU A 93 -1.68 7.19 24.18
N HIS A 94 -2.02 8.36 24.72
CA HIS A 94 -1.11 9.12 25.58
C HIS A 94 -1.23 8.60 27.02
N THR A 95 -0.18 7.97 27.54
CA THR A 95 -0.19 7.26 28.84
C THR A 95 -0.52 8.17 30.02
N GLU A 96 -0.19 9.46 29.95
CA GLU A 96 -0.46 10.43 31.01
C GLU A 96 -1.87 11.04 30.98
N ARG A 97 -2.77 10.58 30.09
CA ARG A 97 -4.14 11.11 29.99
C ARG A 97 -5.20 10.07 30.30
N THR A 98 -6.13 10.45 31.18
CA THR A 98 -7.35 9.67 31.42
C THR A 98 -8.23 9.68 30.18
N LEU A 99 -8.62 8.50 29.72
CA LEU A 99 -9.51 8.36 28.59
C LEU A 99 -10.92 8.85 28.93
N SER A 100 -11.57 9.53 28.00
CA SER A 100 -12.98 9.86 28.12
C SER A 100 -13.85 8.62 27.90
N ASN A 101 -15.12 8.69 28.29
CA ASN A 101 -16.09 7.64 27.99
C ASN A 101 -16.24 7.43 26.47
N ALA A 102 -16.19 8.51 25.69
CA ALA A 102 -16.23 8.44 24.23
C ALA A 102 -15.01 7.73 23.64
N ALA A 103 -13.79 8.00 24.15
CA ALA A 103 -12.59 7.32 23.69
C ALA A 103 -12.63 5.80 23.99
N ARG A 104 -13.09 5.42 25.19
CA ARG A 104 -13.32 4.01 25.56
C ARG A 104 -14.35 3.32 24.66
N ALA A 105 -15.46 4.00 24.37
CA ALA A 105 -16.49 3.46 23.47
C ALA A 105 -15.96 3.30 22.04
N PHE A 106 -15.20 4.27 21.53
CA PHE A 106 -14.57 4.20 20.21
C PHE A 106 -13.59 3.02 20.09
N MET A 107 -12.71 2.82 21.07
CA MET A 107 -11.78 1.67 21.05
C MET A 107 -12.53 0.33 21.08
N LYS A 108 -13.59 0.20 21.89
CA LYS A 108 -14.44 -1.01 21.90
C LYS A 108 -15.03 -1.31 20.52
N LEU A 109 -15.46 -0.28 19.78
CA LEU A 109 -15.98 -0.45 18.43
C LEU A 109 -14.89 -0.90 17.45
N LEU A 110 -13.68 -0.34 17.55
CA LEU A 110 -12.55 -0.75 16.72
C LEU A 110 -12.13 -2.21 17.00
N ASP A 111 -12.01 -2.59 18.27
CA ASP A 111 -11.63 -3.95 18.67
C ASP A 111 -12.66 -4.98 18.16
N ALA A 112 -13.95 -4.63 18.17
CA ALA A 112 -15.02 -5.48 17.64
C ALA A 112 -15.01 -5.62 16.10
N GLN A 113 -14.43 -4.67 15.36
CA GLN A 113 -14.26 -4.72 13.90
C GLN A 113 -13.00 -5.47 13.46
N THR A 114 -12.15 -5.87 14.41
CA THR A 114 -10.88 -6.56 14.13
C THR A 114 -11.04 -8.10 14.17
N GLN A 115 -12.28 -8.62 14.29
CA GLN A 115 -12.64 -10.04 14.25
C GLN A 115 -13.04 -10.51 12.85
#